data_AF-A0A956YG36-F1
#
_entry.id   AF-A0A956YG36-F1
#
_cell.length_a   1.000
_cell.length_b   1.000
_cell.length_c   1.000
_cell.angle_alpha   90.00
_cell.angle_beta   90.00
_cell.angle_gamma   90.00
#
_symmetry.space_group_name_H-M   'P 1'
#
loop_
_entity.id
_entity.type
_entity.pdbx_description
1 polymer ?
#
loop_
_entity_poly.entity_id
_entity_poly.type
_entity_poly.pdbx_seq_one_letter_code
_entity_poly.pdbx_strand_id
1 'polypeptide(L)'
;ACLKVLAETVALCRELGHELVEAAPQIDGKAYAKATMTMLAGEIRADIDEAGRMLGQRPGPEFFEKTTWAIALMGGQISAGDFVQAMRDMQRTAHKINQFFADYDVLLTPTLAQPPAKSGTMLPSGAEAMALQVIGRLRAGSVLKALKMLDTAAVDSFRFTPSTPLFNATGQPAMSVPLGGSADGLPIGMQFIGRFADEATLLRLAAQLEQAKPWANEIPPIVQY
;
A
#
# COMPACT_ATOMS: atom_id res chain seq x y z
N ALA A 1 -5.82 15.41 10.14
CA ALA A 1 -7.11 15.15 9.47
C ALA A 1 -7.51 13.67 9.59
N CYS A 2 -6.72 12.71 9.08
CA CYS A 2 -7.08 11.28 9.14
C CYS A 2 -7.38 10.76 10.55
N LEU A 3 -6.56 11.10 11.55
CA LEU A 3 -6.80 10.70 12.95
C LEU A 3 -8.09 11.30 13.55
N LYS A 4 -8.51 12.48 13.08
CA LYS A 4 -9.78 13.10 13.51
C LYS A 4 -10.95 12.27 12.97
N VAL A 5 -10.92 11.95 11.67
CA VAL A 5 -11.97 11.11 11.03
C VAL A 5 -11.98 9.70 11.64
N LEU A 6 -10.83 9.16 12.02
CA LEU A 6 -10.75 7.90 12.77
C LEU A 6 -11.49 8.00 14.11
N ALA A 7 -11.23 9.04 14.90
CA ALA A 7 -11.90 9.24 16.19
C ALA A 7 -13.43 9.39 16.03
N GLU A 8 -13.88 10.12 15.01
CA GLU A 8 -15.31 10.24 14.66
C GLU A 8 -15.91 8.89 14.24
N THR A 9 -15.16 8.08 13.49
CA THR A 9 -15.60 6.75 13.04
C THR A 9 -15.68 5.76 14.20
N VAL A 10 -14.74 5.82 15.15
CA VAL A 10 -14.77 5.03 16.39
C VAL A 10 -16.00 5.40 17.23
N ALA A 11 -16.33 6.68 17.33
CA ALA A 11 -17.54 7.14 18.03
C ALA A 11 -18.81 6.61 17.34
N LEU A 12 -18.89 6.73 16.01
CA LEU A 12 -20.02 6.20 15.22
C LEU A 12 -20.19 4.69 15.41
N CYS A 13 -19.10 3.91 15.35
CA CYS A 13 -19.17 2.46 15.58
C CYS A 13 -19.67 2.14 16.98
N ARG A 14 -19.30 2.94 17.99
CA ARG A 14 -19.76 2.76 19.37
C ARG A 14 -21.25 3.07 19.51
N GLU A 15 -21.75 4.12 18.85
CA GLU A 15 -23.18 4.47 18.82
C GLU A 15 -24.01 3.38 18.14
N LEU A 16 -23.46 2.72 17.12
CA LEU A 16 -24.05 1.55 16.47
C LEU A 16 -24.02 0.27 17.33
N GLY A 17 -23.43 0.32 18.52
CA GLY A 17 -23.43 -0.78 19.48
C GLY A 17 -22.26 -1.76 19.33
N HIS A 18 -21.24 -1.43 18.54
CA HIS A 18 -20.04 -2.27 18.45
C HIS A 18 -19.15 -2.12 19.68
N GLU A 19 -18.45 -3.20 20.04
CA GLU A 19 -17.35 -3.14 21.01
C GLU A 19 -16.09 -2.62 20.33
N LEU A 20 -15.46 -1.61 20.93
CA LEU A 20 -14.25 -0.98 20.41
C LEU A 20 -13.08 -1.28 21.33
N VAL A 21 -12.10 -2.02 20.80
CA VAL A 21 -10.87 -2.37 21.49
C VAL A 21 -9.70 -1.73 20.75
N GLU A 22 -8.84 -1.00 21.48
CA GLU A 22 -7.59 -0.50 20.91
C GLU A 22 -6.59 -1.66 20.80
N ALA A 23 -6.38 -2.13 19.58
CA ALA A 23 -5.49 -3.26 19.30
C ALA A 23 -4.86 -3.13 17.92
N ALA A 24 -3.71 -3.77 17.73
CA ALA A 24 -3.04 -3.86 16.44
C ALA A 24 -2.31 -5.22 16.31
N PRO A 25 -2.25 -5.79 15.09
CA PRO A 25 -1.47 -6.99 14.84
C PRO A 25 0.02 -6.79 15.15
N GLN A 26 0.64 -7.74 15.83
CA GLN A 26 2.04 -7.67 16.26
C GLN A 26 3.00 -8.19 15.18
N ILE A 27 3.26 -7.38 14.17
CA ILE A 27 4.13 -7.73 13.02
C ILE A 27 5.48 -6.99 13.06
N ASP A 28 6.49 -7.56 12.38
CA ASP A 28 7.73 -6.84 12.08
C ASP A 28 7.53 -6.03 10.80
N GLY A 29 7.12 -4.76 10.95
CA GLY A 29 6.82 -3.88 9.83
C GLY A 29 8.02 -3.60 8.92
N LYS A 30 9.26 -3.59 9.46
CA LYS A 30 10.47 -3.36 8.65
C LYS A 30 10.81 -4.58 7.81
N ALA A 31 10.75 -5.77 8.42
CA ALA A 31 10.97 -7.02 7.70
C ALA A 31 9.90 -7.22 6.61
N TYR A 32 8.63 -6.97 6.94
CA TYR A 32 7.54 -7.00 5.97
C TYR A 32 7.76 -6.01 4.81
N ALA A 33 8.09 -4.76 5.12
CA ALA A 33 8.31 -3.74 4.09
C ALA A 33 9.44 -4.13 3.13
N LYS A 34 10.55 -4.62 3.68
CA LYS A 34 11.69 -5.11 2.90
C LYS A 34 11.31 -6.31 2.04
N ALA A 35 10.57 -7.28 2.59
CA ALA A 35 10.12 -8.46 1.85
C ALA A 35 9.22 -8.07 0.68
N THR A 36 8.23 -7.21 0.90
CA THR A 36 7.32 -6.70 -0.14
C THR A 36 8.10 -6.01 -1.25
N MET A 37 9.04 -5.12 -0.91
CA MET A 37 9.82 -4.40 -1.93
C MET A 37 10.82 -5.30 -2.67
N THR A 38 11.37 -6.32 -2.00
CA THR A 38 12.21 -7.36 -2.62
C THR A 38 11.42 -8.13 -3.67
N MET A 39 10.21 -8.57 -3.34
CA MET A 39 9.35 -9.28 -4.28
C MET A 39 8.90 -8.38 -5.42
N LEU A 40 8.41 -7.17 -5.13
CA LEU A 40 8.00 -6.20 -6.14
C LEU A 40 9.12 -5.93 -7.17
N ALA A 41 10.35 -5.72 -6.70
CA ALA A 41 11.48 -5.48 -7.59
C ALA A 41 11.82 -6.69 -8.47
N GLY A 42 11.74 -7.90 -7.90
CA GLY A 42 11.92 -9.15 -8.63
C GLY A 42 10.89 -9.33 -9.75
N GLU A 43 9.60 -9.12 -9.42
CA GLU A 43 8.50 -9.24 -10.38
C GLU A 43 8.62 -8.20 -11.50
N ILE A 44 8.86 -6.92 -11.16
CA ILE A 44 9.06 -5.87 -12.17
C ILE A 44 10.21 -6.21 -13.12
N ARG A 45 11.31 -6.78 -12.60
CA ARG A 45 12.43 -7.22 -13.45
C ARG A 45 11.98 -8.36 -14.39
N ALA A 46 11.27 -9.35 -13.87
CA ALA A 46 10.79 -10.49 -14.64
C ALA A 46 9.83 -10.06 -15.75
N ASP A 47 8.87 -9.19 -15.46
CA ASP A 47 7.89 -8.66 -16.41
C ASP A 47 8.57 -7.88 -17.55
N ILE A 48 9.56 -7.04 -17.21
CA ILE A 48 10.33 -6.29 -18.21
C ILE A 48 11.14 -7.23 -19.11
N ASP A 49 11.74 -8.28 -18.55
CA ASP A 49 12.45 -9.29 -19.34
C ASP A 49 11.51 -10.09 -20.24
N GLU A 50 10.31 -10.41 -19.76
CA GLU A 50 9.28 -11.09 -20.53
C GLU A 50 8.77 -10.23 -21.69
N ALA A 51 8.46 -8.96 -21.43
CA ALA A 51 8.09 -8.00 -22.47
C ALA A 51 9.18 -7.91 -23.56
N GLY A 52 10.45 -7.89 -23.16
CA GLY A 52 11.57 -7.91 -24.09
C GLY A 52 11.64 -9.18 -24.95
N ARG A 53 11.35 -10.35 -24.38
CA ARG A 53 11.26 -11.62 -25.12
C ARG A 53 10.10 -11.61 -26.12
N MET A 54 8.93 -11.15 -25.70
CA MET A 54 7.72 -11.10 -26.55
C MET A 54 7.91 -10.17 -27.75
N LEU A 55 8.59 -9.04 -27.55
CA LEU A 55 8.82 -8.04 -28.59
C LEU A 55 10.10 -8.29 -29.42
N GLY A 56 10.93 -9.26 -29.03
CA GLY A 56 12.25 -9.47 -29.65
C GLY A 56 13.19 -8.26 -29.48
N GLN A 57 12.95 -7.43 -28.46
CA GLN A 57 13.62 -6.16 -28.25
C GLN A 57 14.27 -6.11 -26.88
N ARG A 58 15.52 -5.66 -26.81
CA ARG A 58 16.22 -5.50 -25.54
C ARG A 58 15.58 -4.35 -24.73
N PRO A 59 15.09 -4.59 -23.50
CA PRO A 59 14.52 -3.52 -22.68
C PRO A 59 15.54 -2.43 -22.33
N GLY A 60 15.11 -1.18 -22.33
CA GLY A 60 15.95 0.00 -22.10
C GLY A 60 15.20 1.10 -21.37
N PRO A 61 15.91 2.03 -20.70
CA PRO A 61 15.31 3.12 -19.92
C PRO A 61 14.42 4.06 -20.72
N GLU A 62 14.52 4.06 -22.05
CA GLU A 62 13.68 4.84 -22.96
C GLU A 62 12.23 4.32 -23.05
N PHE A 63 11.98 3.06 -22.65
CA PHE A 63 10.65 2.45 -22.72
C PHE A 63 9.90 2.49 -21.39
N PHE A 64 10.53 2.93 -20.30
CA PHE A 64 9.96 2.85 -18.96
C PHE A 64 10.14 4.16 -18.19
N GLU A 65 9.27 4.37 -17.20
CA GLU A 65 9.45 5.42 -16.22
C GLU A 65 10.76 5.23 -15.43
N LYS A 66 11.37 6.34 -15.00
CA LYS A 66 12.67 6.33 -14.30
C LYS A 66 12.64 5.45 -13.04
N THR A 67 11.57 5.57 -12.26
CA THR A 67 11.39 4.82 -11.01
C THR A 67 11.21 3.33 -11.30
N THR A 68 10.34 2.97 -12.24
CA THR A 68 10.11 1.58 -12.66
C THR A 68 11.40 0.92 -13.14
N TRP A 69 12.15 1.60 -14.01
CA TRP A 69 13.42 1.07 -14.51
C TRP A 69 14.46 0.92 -13.39
N ALA A 70 14.55 1.88 -12.46
CA ALA A 70 15.45 1.78 -11.31
C ALA A 70 15.11 0.60 -10.40
N ILE A 71 13.82 0.37 -10.13
CA ILE A 71 13.36 -0.79 -9.36
C ILE A 71 13.70 -2.10 -10.09
N ALA A 72 13.49 -2.17 -11.40
CA ALA A 72 13.87 -3.34 -12.20
C ALA A 72 15.38 -3.63 -12.16
N LEU A 73 16.22 -2.59 -12.20
CA LEU A 73 17.67 -2.74 -12.08
C LEU A 73 18.06 -3.29 -10.69
N MET A 74 17.38 -2.86 -9.63
CA MET A 74 17.54 -3.45 -8.30
C MET A 74 17.07 -4.91 -8.26
N GLY A 75 15.95 -5.21 -8.91
CA GLY A 75 15.40 -6.56 -9.06
C GLY A 75 16.40 -7.53 -9.69
N GLY A 76 17.14 -7.07 -10.71
CA GLY A 76 18.22 -7.86 -11.32
C GLY A 76 19.42 -8.14 -10.41
N GLN A 77 19.47 -7.58 -9.19
CA GLN A 77 20.51 -7.83 -8.18
C GLN A 77 20.01 -8.71 -7.01
N ILE A 78 18.76 -9.15 -7.05
CA ILE A 78 18.14 -10.03 -6.06
C ILE A 78 18.41 -11.47 -6.48
N SER A 79 18.96 -12.29 -5.57
CA SER A 79 19.14 -13.71 -5.84
C SER A 79 17.82 -14.47 -5.69
N ALA A 80 17.71 -15.65 -6.32
CA ALA A 80 16.57 -16.54 -6.09
C ALA A 80 16.40 -16.89 -4.60
N GLY A 81 17.51 -17.01 -3.86
CA GLY A 81 17.48 -17.24 -2.41
C GLY A 81 16.87 -16.07 -1.64
N ASP A 82 17.25 -14.83 -1.98
CA ASP A 82 16.69 -13.61 -1.37
C ASP A 82 15.18 -13.52 -1.64
N PHE A 83 14.74 -13.79 -2.87
CA PHE A 83 13.33 -13.77 -3.24
C PHE A 83 12.51 -14.82 -2.47
N VAL A 84 13.00 -16.07 -2.40
CA VAL A 84 12.32 -17.14 -1.65
C VAL A 84 12.24 -16.80 -0.15
N GLN A 85 13.26 -16.15 0.42
CA GLN A 85 13.18 -15.71 1.82
C GLN A 85 12.16 -14.60 2.02
N ALA A 86 12.07 -13.62 1.11
CA ALA A 86 11.04 -12.60 1.15
C ALA A 86 9.63 -13.20 1.09
N MET A 87 9.39 -14.20 0.23
CA MET A 87 8.11 -14.94 0.21
C MET A 87 7.79 -15.59 1.55
N ARG A 88 8.77 -16.22 2.20
CA ARG A 88 8.59 -16.85 3.52
C ARG A 88 8.30 -15.82 4.61
N ASP A 89 8.91 -14.63 4.54
CA ASP A 89 8.60 -13.53 5.46
C ASP A 89 7.17 -13.00 5.29
N MET A 90 6.67 -12.95 4.06
CA MET A 90 5.26 -12.62 3.81
C MET A 90 4.31 -13.67 4.41
N GLN A 91 4.61 -14.97 4.26
CA GLN A 91 3.80 -16.04 4.86
C GLN A 91 3.81 -15.99 6.39
N ARG A 92 4.96 -15.71 7.01
CA ARG A 92 5.07 -15.47 8.46
C ARG A 92 4.20 -14.29 8.90
N THR A 93 4.19 -13.22 8.12
CA THR A 93 3.35 -12.05 8.39
C THR A 93 1.87 -12.40 8.29
N ALA A 94 1.44 -13.12 7.25
CA ALA A 94 0.07 -13.58 7.09
C ALA A 94 -0.42 -14.43 8.27
N HIS A 95 0.43 -15.34 8.78
CA HIS A 95 0.10 -16.13 9.97
C HIS A 95 -0.18 -15.25 11.20
N LYS A 96 0.64 -14.22 11.45
CA LYS A 96 0.44 -13.28 12.56
C LYS A 96 -0.83 -12.45 12.40
N ILE A 97 -1.18 -12.04 11.18
CA ILE A 97 -2.45 -11.35 10.92
C ILE A 97 -3.63 -12.27 11.22
N ASN A 98 -3.59 -13.53 10.78
CA ASN A 98 -4.66 -14.48 11.06
C ASN A 98 -4.78 -14.78 12.57
N GLN A 99 -3.67 -14.83 13.31
CA GLN A 99 -3.70 -14.95 14.77
C GLN A 99 -4.40 -13.76 15.43
N PHE A 100 -4.17 -12.53 14.96
CA PHE A 100 -4.88 -11.36 15.45
C PHE A 100 -6.41 -11.50 15.28
N PHE A 101 -6.85 -11.95 14.10
CA PHE A 101 -8.27 -12.17 13.83
C PHE A 101 -8.89 -13.38 14.54
N ALA A 102 -8.13 -14.14 15.33
CA ALA A 102 -8.70 -15.13 16.26
C ALA A 102 -9.48 -14.44 17.38
N ASP A 103 -9.05 -13.24 17.78
CA ASP A 103 -9.62 -12.49 18.92
C ASP A 103 -10.53 -11.32 18.48
N TYR A 104 -10.42 -10.89 17.22
CA TYR A 104 -11.14 -9.72 16.68
C TYR A 104 -11.88 -10.02 15.38
N ASP A 105 -13.04 -9.39 15.18
CA ASP A 105 -13.85 -9.55 13.94
C ASP A 105 -13.40 -8.63 12.82
N VAL A 106 -13.13 -7.37 13.16
CA VAL A 106 -12.82 -6.30 12.21
C VAL A 106 -11.71 -5.42 12.77
N LEU A 107 -10.72 -5.09 11.94
CA LEU A 107 -9.72 -4.06 12.22
C LEU A 107 -10.10 -2.77 11.51
N LEU A 108 -10.13 -1.65 12.24
CA LEU A 108 -10.37 -0.31 11.70
C LEU A 108 -9.05 0.48 11.67
N THR A 109 -8.70 1.03 10.50
CA THR A 109 -7.59 1.98 10.34
C THR A 109 -8.01 3.12 9.42
N PRO A 110 -7.33 4.28 9.42
CA PRO A 110 -7.38 5.17 8.26
C PRO A 110 -6.96 4.40 7.00
N THR A 111 -7.58 4.65 5.84
CA THR A 111 -7.14 4.03 4.58
C THR A 111 -5.77 4.56 4.17
N LEU A 112 -5.57 5.88 4.31
CA LEU A 112 -4.30 6.57 4.04
C LEU A 112 -3.81 7.29 5.30
N ALA A 113 -2.49 7.42 5.46
CA ALA A 113 -1.89 8.11 6.60
C ALA A 113 -2.09 9.63 6.56
N GLN A 114 -2.36 10.18 5.38
CA GLN A 114 -2.53 11.61 5.12
C GLN A 114 -3.60 11.85 4.05
N PRO A 115 -4.15 13.07 3.95
CA PRO A 115 -5.07 13.44 2.88
C PRO A 115 -4.46 13.23 1.48
N PRO A 116 -5.29 13.22 0.42
CA PRO A 116 -4.83 13.07 -0.96
C PRO A 116 -3.64 13.98 -1.26
N ALA A 117 -2.55 13.38 -1.72
CA ALA A 117 -1.34 14.10 -2.06
C ALA A 117 -1.58 14.97 -3.31
N LYS A 118 -0.92 16.13 -3.38
CA LYS A 118 -0.98 16.96 -4.59
C LYS A 118 -0.33 16.22 -5.76
N SER A 119 -0.88 16.44 -6.95
CA SER A 119 -0.33 15.84 -8.17
C SER A 119 1.16 16.15 -8.33
N GLY A 120 1.94 15.16 -8.75
CA GLY A 120 3.38 15.26 -8.96
C GLY A 120 4.26 15.18 -7.70
N THR A 121 3.70 15.23 -6.50
CA THR A 121 4.50 15.21 -5.25
C THR A 121 5.22 13.89 -4.98
N MET A 122 4.74 12.78 -5.54
CA MET A 122 5.34 11.45 -5.41
C MET A 122 6.29 11.11 -6.56
N LEU A 123 6.49 12.01 -7.53
CA LEU A 123 7.42 11.80 -8.63
C LEU A 123 8.82 12.29 -8.24
N PRO A 124 9.88 11.57 -8.66
CA PRO A 124 11.24 12.06 -8.48
C PRO A 124 11.40 13.39 -9.22
N SER A 125 12.09 14.34 -8.61
CA SER A 125 12.27 15.69 -9.17
C SER A 125 13.71 16.19 -9.04
N GLY A 126 14.08 17.18 -9.85
CA GLY A 126 15.39 17.83 -9.81
C GLY A 126 16.57 16.84 -9.90
N ALA A 127 17.47 16.94 -8.91
CA ALA A 127 18.69 16.12 -8.84
C ALA A 127 18.41 14.62 -8.71
N GLU A 128 17.34 14.23 -8.03
CA GLU A 128 16.96 12.82 -7.87
C GLU A 128 16.57 12.20 -9.23
N ALA A 129 15.71 12.88 -9.97
CA ALA A 129 15.30 12.42 -11.30
C ALA A 129 16.51 12.31 -12.26
N MET A 130 17.45 13.25 -12.17
CA MET A 130 18.69 13.22 -12.96
C MET A 130 19.58 12.03 -12.56
N ALA A 131 19.77 11.80 -11.26
CA ALA A 131 20.56 10.67 -10.76
C ALA A 131 19.97 9.32 -11.21
N LEU A 132 18.66 9.13 -11.06
CA LEU A 132 17.96 7.92 -11.51
C LEU A 132 18.09 7.73 -13.03
N GLN A 133 18.03 8.80 -13.82
CA GLN A 133 18.23 8.72 -15.27
C GLN A 133 19.65 8.26 -15.64
N VAL A 134 20.68 8.81 -14.98
CA VAL A 134 22.08 8.44 -15.22
C VAL A 134 22.32 6.98 -14.83
N ILE A 135 21.93 6.59 -13.62
CA ILE A 135 22.05 5.20 -13.14
C ILE A 135 21.29 4.24 -14.05
N GLY A 136 20.08 4.64 -14.46
CA GLY A 136 19.23 3.89 -15.38
C GLY A 136 19.90 3.62 -16.72
N ARG A 137 20.50 4.64 -17.34
CA ARG A 137 21.25 4.52 -18.61
C ARG A 137 22.49 3.63 -18.49
N LEU A 138 23.22 3.77 -17.38
CA LEU A 138 24.41 2.96 -17.11
C LEU A 138 24.06 1.53 -16.63
N ARG A 139 22.78 1.25 -16.39
CA ARG A 139 22.28 -0.02 -15.83
C ARG A 139 23.00 -0.41 -14.53
N ALA A 140 23.38 0.57 -13.72
CA ALA A 140 24.20 0.38 -12.53
C ALA A 140 23.36 -0.04 -11.30
N GLY A 141 22.61 -1.15 -11.41
CA GLY A 141 21.75 -1.64 -10.34
C GLY A 141 22.50 -1.97 -9.03
N SER A 142 23.78 -2.34 -9.13
CA SER A 142 24.65 -2.56 -7.97
C SER A 142 24.87 -1.29 -7.13
N VAL A 143 24.87 -0.11 -7.76
CA VAL A 143 24.96 1.18 -7.06
C VAL A 143 23.69 1.43 -6.25
N LEU A 144 22.51 1.18 -6.84
CA LEU A 144 21.23 1.29 -6.14
C LEU A 144 21.16 0.35 -4.93
N LYS A 145 21.68 -0.88 -5.08
CA LYS A 145 21.80 -1.86 -3.99
C LYS A 145 22.76 -1.39 -2.90
N ALA A 146 23.94 -0.88 -3.25
CA ALA A 146 24.94 -0.38 -2.30
C ALA A 146 24.41 0.81 -1.48
N LEU A 147 23.63 1.69 -2.12
CA LEU A 147 22.96 2.82 -1.48
C LEU A 147 21.72 2.42 -0.66
N LYS A 148 21.37 1.12 -0.62
CA LYS A 148 20.16 0.59 0.04
C LYS A 148 18.87 1.31 -0.39
N MET A 149 18.80 1.74 -1.65
CA MET A 149 17.64 2.48 -2.15
C MET A 149 16.36 1.66 -2.11
N LEU A 150 16.47 0.34 -2.18
CA LEU A 150 15.32 -0.56 -2.02
C LEU A 150 14.72 -0.48 -0.60
N ASP A 151 15.56 -0.43 0.44
CA ASP A 151 15.12 -0.32 1.83
C ASP A 151 14.45 1.04 2.08
N THR A 152 15.03 2.12 1.53
CA THR A 152 14.47 3.48 1.60
C THR A 152 13.12 3.56 0.88
N ALA A 153 13.04 3.05 -0.36
CA ALA A 153 11.80 3.02 -1.13
C ALA A 153 10.70 2.22 -0.43
N ALA A 154 11.07 1.11 0.23
CA ALA A 154 10.14 0.35 1.04
C ALA A 154 9.56 1.23 2.15
N VAL A 155 10.40 1.82 3.00
CA VAL A 155 9.94 2.67 4.12
C VAL A 155 9.07 3.82 3.64
N ASP A 156 9.50 4.56 2.62
CA ASP A 156 8.78 5.75 2.16
C ASP A 156 7.43 5.42 1.54
N SER A 157 7.32 4.32 0.79
CA SER A 157 6.04 3.84 0.24
C SER A 157 5.02 3.56 1.35
N PHE A 158 5.43 2.88 2.43
CA PHE A 158 4.55 2.57 3.55
C PHE A 158 4.20 3.77 4.43
N ARG A 159 4.86 4.93 4.29
CA ARG A 159 4.45 6.14 5.04
C ARG A 159 3.12 6.68 4.57
N PHE A 160 2.83 6.57 3.27
CA PHE A 160 1.57 7.07 2.69
C PHE A 160 0.44 6.05 2.84
N THR A 161 0.73 4.78 2.55
CA THR A 161 -0.18 3.64 2.65
C THR A 161 0.33 2.62 3.67
N PRO A 162 0.25 2.91 4.97
CA PRO A 162 0.83 2.04 6.00
C PRO A 162 0.09 0.72 6.16
N SER A 163 -1.21 0.72 5.91
CA SER A 163 -2.08 -0.42 6.22
C SER A 163 -2.51 -1.20 4.99
N THR A 164 -2.76 -0.56 3.84
CA THR A 164 -3.38 -1.23 2.68
C THR A 164 -2.53 -2.36 2.09
N PRO A 165 -1.20 -2.22 1.86
CA PRO A 165 -0.46 -3.28 1.16
C PRO A 165 -0.28 -4.53 2.03
N LEU A 166 -0.36 -4.39 3.35
CA LEU A 166 -0.34 -5.51 4.29
C LEU A 166 -1.45 -6.50 3.95
N PHE A 167 -2.67 -6.03 3.71
CA PHE A 167 -3.81 -6.90 3.43
C PHE A 167 -3.85 -7.39 1.98
N ASN A 168 -3.16 -6.72 1.05
CA ASN A 168 -2.85 -7.32 -0.26
C ASN A 168 -1.95 -8.56 -0.10
N ALA A 169 -0.96 -8.49 0.80
CA ALA A 169 -0.02 -9.57 1.04
C ALA A 169 -0.63 -10.74 1.83
N THR A 170 -1.53 -10.45 2.76
CA THR A 170 -2.05 -11.44 3.71
C THR A 170 -3.44 -11.96 3.38
N GLY A 171 -4.12 -11.33 2.41
CA GLY A 171 -5.33 -11.86 1.76
C GLY A 171 -6.64 -11.64 2.50
N GLN A 172 -6.66 -10.89 3.61
CA GLN A 172 -7.91 -10.53 4.28
C GLN A 172 -8.74 -9.60 3.40
N PRO A 173 -10.06 -9.74 3.38
CA PRO A 173 -10.94 -8.79 2.72
C PRO A 173 -10.84 -7.44 3.44
N ALA A 174 -10.80 -6.36 2.66
CA ALA A 174 -10.75 -5.00 3.16
C ALA A 174 -11.63 -4.09 2.31
N MET A 175 -12.27 -3.10 2.95
CA MET A 175 -13.05 -2.07 2.28
C MET A 175 -12.62 -0.69 2.77
N SER A 176 -12.72 0.33 1.91
CA SER A 176 -12.49 1.73 2.27
C SER A 176 -13.81 2.50 2.16
N VAL A 177 -14.29 3.05 3.28
CA VAL A 177 -15.58 3.74 3.39
C VAL A 177 -15.34 5.26 3.55
N PRO A 178 -15.99 6.13 2.75
CA PRO A 178 -15.76 7.58 2.79
C PRO A 178 -16.49 8.22 3.99
N LEU A 179 -15.90 8.13 5.18
CA LEU A 179 -16.53 8.56 6.42
C LEU A 179 -16.12 9.95 6.89
N GLY A 180 -15.42 10.74 6.08
CA GLY A 180 -15.13 12.12 6.42
C GLY A 180 -14.32 12.87 5.38
N GLY A 181 -13.95 14.10 5.73
CA GLY A 181 -13.19 14.98 4.85
C GLY A 181 -12.11 15.76 5.61
N SER A 182 -11.13 16.28 4.85
CA SER A 182 -10.17 17.25 5.35
C SER A 182 -10.82 18.63 5.53
N ALA A 183 -10.12 19.55 6.18
CA ALA A 183 -10.56 20.96 6.27
C ALA A 183 -10.69 21.63 4.90
N ASP A 184 -9.96 21.13 3.90
CA ASP A 184 -9.97 21.62 2.52
C ASP A 184 -10.99 20.88 1.63
N GLY A 185 -11.88 20.08 2.24
CA GLY A 185 -12.94 19.36 1.52
C GLY A 185 -12.49 18.12 0.75
N LEU A 186 -11.28 17.59 1.02
CA LEU A 186 -10.81 16.35 0.39
C LEU A 186 -11.35 15.12 1.12
N PRO A 187 -11.86 14.08 0.43
CA PRO A 187 -12.39 12.88 1.07
C PRO A 187 -11.31 12.12 1.83
N ILE A 188 -11.69 11.54 2.97
CA ILE A 188 -10.85 10.70 3.83
C ILE A 188 -11.59 9.38 4.06
N GLY A 189 -11.01 8.30 3.52
CA GLY A 189 -11.51 6.95 3.70
C GLY A 189 -11.05 6.33 5.02
N MET A 190 -11.94 5.55 5.64
CA MET A 190 -11.61 4.62 6.72
C MET A 190 -11.63 3.20 6.18
N GLN A 191 -10.57 2.46 6.46
CA GLN A 191 -10.40 1.08 6.05
C GLN A 191 -10.89 0.15 7.14
N PHE A 192 -11.74 -0.79 6.76
CA PHE A 192 -12.20 -1.89 7.61
C PHE A 192 -11.71 -3.20 7.00
N ILE A 193 -11.07 -4.03 7.82
CA ILE A 193 -10.48 -5.31 7.40
C ILE A 193 -11.14 -6.42 8.20
N GLY A 194 -11.64 -7.44 7.51
CA GLY A 194 -12.31 -8.58 8.12
C GLY A 194 -11.39 -9.79 8.27
N ARG A 195 -11.94 -10.88 8.83
CA ARG A 195 -11.28 -12.18 8.79
C ARG A 195 -11.12 -12.68 7.35
N PHE A 196 -10.14 -13.55 7.14
CA PHE A 196 -9.93 -14.18 5.84
C PHE A 196 -11.23 -14.80 5.30
N ALA A 197 -11.61 -14.43 4.07
CA ALA A 197 -12.85 -14.85 3.40
C ALA A 197 -14.17 -14.52 4.14
N ASP A 198 -14.20 -13.48 4.98
CA ASP A 198 -15.43 -12.97 5.63
C ASP A 198 -15.86 -11.59 5.12
N GLU A 199 -16.04 -11.48 3.80
CA GLU A 199 -16.57 -10.28 3.13
C GLU A 199 -17.98 -9.95 3.62
N ALA A 200 -18.77 -10.97 3.99
CA ALA A 200 -20.14 -10.79 4.44
C ALA A 200 -20.22 -9.91 5.69
N THR A 201 -19.27 -10.03 6.61
CA THR A 201 -19.19 -9.16 7.80
C THR A 201 -18.89 -7.72 7.44
N LEU A 202 -17.97 -7.50 6.49
CA LEU A 202 -17.66 -6.15 6.02
C LEU A 202 -18.84 -5.50 5.29
N LEU A 203 -19.54 -6.24 4.43
CA LEU A 203 -20.71 -5.72 3.71
C LEU A 203 -21.87 -5.38 4.67
N ARG A 204 -22.09 -6.21 5.70
CA ARG A 204 -23.08 -5.90 6.77
C ARG A 204 -22.70 -4.65 7.56
N LEU A 205 -21.42 -4.45 7.85
CA LEU A 205 -20.93 -3.23 8.50
C LEU A 205 -21.05 -2.01 7.59
N ALA A 206 -20.70 -2.14 6.32
CA ALA A 206 -20.82 -1.07 5.33
C ALA A 206 -22.26 -0.53 5.24
N ALA A 207 -23.24 -1.44 5.20
CA ALA A 207 -24.66 -1.06 5.16
C ALA A 207 -25.09 -0.25 6.40
N GLN A 208 -24.60 -0.62 7.59
CA GLN A 208 -24.88 0.13 8.82
C GLN A 208 -24.24 1.51 8.80
N LEU A 209 -22.97 1.59 8.38
CA LEU A 209 -22.23 2.85 8.25
C LEU A 209 -22.89 3.78 7.23
N GLU A 210 -23.33 3.25 6.08
CA GLU A 210 -24.02 4.01 5.04
C GLU A 210 -25.36 4.57 5.52
N GLN A 211 -26.14 3.77 6.26
CA GLN A 211 -27.41 4.23 6.83
C GLN A 211 -27.21 5.31 7.90
N ALA A 212 -26.19 5.16 8.74
CA ALA A 212 -25.91 6.10 9.83
C ALA A 212 -25.23 7.39 9.36
N LYS A 213 -24.38 7.30 8.33
CA LYS A 213 -23.69 8.44 7.73
C LYS A 213 -23.72 8.33 6.20
N PRO A 214 -24.83 8.71 5.54
CA PRO A 214 -24.95 8.61 4.09
C PRO A 214 -23.95 9.53 3.37
N TRP A 215 -23.17 8.97 2.43
CA TRP A 215 -22.20 9.71 1.61
C TRP A 215 -22.64 9.90 0.15
N ALA A 216 -23.76 9.31 -0.27
CA ALA A 216 -24.23 9.38 -1.67
C ALA A 216 -24.48 10.81 -2.18
N ASN A 217 -24.73 11.75 -1.27
CA ASN A 217 -24.96 13.16 -1.59
C ASN A 217 -23.68 14.01 -1.55
N GLU A 218 -22.52 13.43 -1.21
CA GLU A 218 -21.22 14.13 -1.25
C GLU A 218 -20.69 14.15 -2.68
N ILE A 219 -21.15 15.12 -3.45
CA ILE A 219 -20.86 15.26 -4.88
C ILE A 219 -19.64 16.18 -5.08
N PRO A 220 -18.58 15.74 -5.79
CA PRO A 220 -17.40 16.56 -6.00
C PRO A 220 -17.72 17.78 -6.90
N PRO A 221 -17.07 18.95 -6.69
CA PRO A 221 -17.38 20.16 -7.45
C PRO A 221 -17.23 20.03 -8.97
N ILE A 222 -16.38 19.12 -9.45
CA ILE A 222 -16.14 18.90 -10.88
C ILE A 222 -17.34 18.34 -11.65
N VAL A 223 -18.33 17.76 -10.95
CA VAL A 223 -19.54 17.21 -11.59
C VAL A 223 -20.80 18.06 -11.35
N GLN A 224 -20.66 19.22 -10.70
CA GLN A 224 -21.75 20.16 -10.51
C GLN A 224 -21.85 21.05 -11.76
N TYR A 225 -22.89 20.82 -12.58
CA TYR A 225 -23.24 21.60 -13.77
C TYR A 225 -24.16 22.77 -13.44
#